data_AF-A0A8H4ACQ0-F1
#
_entry.id   AF-A0A8H4ACQ0-F1
#
_cell.length_a   1.000
_cell.length_b   1.000
_cell.length_c   1.000
_cell.angle_alpha   90.00
_cell.angle_beta   90.00
_cell.angle_gamma   90.00
#
_symmetry.space_group_name_H-M   'P 1'
#
loop_
_entity.id
_entity.type
_entity.pdbx_description
1 polymer ?
#
loop_
_entity_poly.entity_id
_entity_poly.type
_entity_poly.pdbx_seq_one_letter_code
_entity_poly.pdbx_strand_id
1 'polypeptide(L)'
;MTIVGKETTHEVLKKDQEFCFREGTEMQLQMDHILSNVPDFTRNAKIIKEFAIGKLKYLMSRLQKNIDKAIDLYIGDCDEPKIIHDASKTVADIIAIPITNIIVGEEDYMHEDLLETFKNITSSVIKALVVPPILSFIHPWLHKQFVTIPLRFGWNPITKHRKIIINRIKPIIEKRLYDKKTLGDAWIAPVDALQCYLDDPEITPDLDPNNVNYDHIVDALGDFVFAAMGTTINGATRSLYELVERKQYWQELYEEAQEINKQCNGNELTTDDIAKMVA
;
A
#
# COMPACT_ATOMS: atom_id res chain seq x y z
N MET A 1 15.67 -24.23 8.42
CA MET A 1 16.93 -24.18 7.66
C MET A 1 17.20 -22.73 7.34
N THR A 2 18.31 -22.17 7.82
CA THR A 2 18.72 -20.80 7.47
C THR A 2 19.75 -20.89 6.37
N ILE A 3 19.43 -20.34 5.20
CA ILE A 3 20.34 -20.30 4.04
C ILE A 3 20.90 -18.89 3.96
N VAL A 4 22.22 -18.76 3.94
CA VAL A 4 22.93 -17.47 3.89
C VAL A 4 23.87 -17.50 2.69
N GLY A 5 23.86 -16.43 1.89
CA GLY A 5 24.71 -16.29 0.71
C GLY A 5 23.95 -15.71 -0.48
N LYS A 6 24.61 -14.85 -1.26
CA LYS A 6 24.02 -14.22 -2.45
C LYS A 6 23.72 -15.27 -3.53
N GLU A 7 24.63 -16.23 -3.69
CA GLU A 7 24.58 -17.30 -4.68
C GLU A 7 23.48 -18.31 -4.36
N THR A 8 23.31 -18.63 -3.08
CA THR A 8 22.32 -19.60 -2.59
C THR A 8 20.90 -19.04 -2.53
N THR A 9 20.74 -17.71 -2.41
CA THR A 9 19.43 -17.05 -2.41
C THR A 9 18.65 -17.34 -3.70
N HIS A 10 19.33 -17.27 -4.85
CA HIS A 10 18.72 -17.53 -6.14
C HIS A 10 18.35 -19.01 -6.33
N GLU A 11 19.10 -19.94 -5.72
CA GLU A 11 18.74 -21.36 -5.73
C GLU A 11 17.45 -21.63 -4.97
N VAL A 12 17.24 -20.96 -3.83
CA VAL A 12 15.99 -21.05 -3.06
C VAL A 12 14.82 -20.46 -3.86
N LEU A 13 15.00 -19.27 -4.44
CA LEU A 13 13.95 -18.57 -5.20
C LEU A 13 13.52 -19.32 -6.47
N LYS A 14 14.40 -20.13 -7.08
CA LYS A 14 14.08 -20.96 -8.27
C LYS A 14 13.35 -22.25 -7.95
N LYS A 15 13.36 -22.69 -6.70
CA LYS A 15 12.73 -23.94 -6.26
C LYS A 15 11.29 -23.69 -5.82
N ASP A 16 10.50 -23.04 -6.66
CA ASP A 16 9.10 -22.68 -6.40
C ASP A 16 8.16 -23.89 -6.23
N GLN A 17 8.58 -25.07 -6.71
CA GLN A 17 7.92 -26.35 -6.46
C GLN A 17 8.27 -26.96 -5.09
N GLU A 18 9.40 -26.59 -4.49
CA GLU A 18 9.86 -27.13 -3.19
C GLU A 18 9.56 -26.15 -2.03
N PHE A 19 9.55 -24.84 -2.30
CA PHE A 19 9.30 -23.79 -1.31
C PHE A 19 8.11 -22.93 -1.71
N CYS A 20 7.18 -22.74 -0.77
CA CYS A 20 6.03 -21.86 -0.95
C CYS A 20 6.12 -20.63 -0.03
N PHE A 21 6.46 -19.47 -0.61
CA PHE A 21 6.47 -18.19 0.13
C PHE A 21 5.11 -17.87 0.74
N ARG A 22 4.02 -18.17 0.01
CA ARG A 22 2.65 -17.94 0.48
C ARG A 22 2.39 -18.69 1.79
N GLU A 23 2.68 -19.99 1.83
CA GLU A 23 2.48 -20.78 3.05
C GLU A 23 3.34 -20.27 4.21
N GLY A 24 4.58 -19.85 3.93
CA GLY A 24 5.46 -19.24 4.93
C GLY A 24 4.89 -17.94 5.51
N THR A 25 4.41 -17.03 4.64
CA THR A 25 3.78 -15.78 5.06
C THR A 25 2.48 -16.04 5.82
N GLU A 26 1.62 -16.95 5.36
CA GLU A 26 0.37 -17.29 6.04
C GLU A 26 0.63 -17.92 7.42
N MET A 27 1.67 -18.74 7.57
CA MET A 27 2.04 -19.27 8.89
C MET A 27 2.38 -18.18 9.90
N GLN A 28 2.97 -17.06 9.44
CA GLN A 28 3.41 -15.96 10.30
C GLN A 28 2.33 -14.90 10.52
N LEU A 29 1.59 -14.55 9.47
CA LEU A 29 0.68 -13.40 9.48
C LEU A 29 -0.80 -13.78 9.53
N GLN A 30 -1.17 -15.02 9.20
CA GLN A 30 -2.57 -15.49 9.14
C GLN A 30 -3.48 -14.47 8.43
N MET A 31 -3.02 -13.95 7.28
CA MET A 31 -3.71 -12.87 6.57
C MET A 31 -5.04 -13.36 6.03
N ASP A 32 -5.12 -14.64 5.68
CA ASP A 32 -6.36 -15.35 5.34
C ASP A 32 -7.45 -15.26 6.42
N HIS A 33 -7.09 -15.15 7.70
CA HIS A 33 -8.06 -14.99 8.80
C HIS A 33 -8.39 -13.52 9.08
N ILE A 34 -7.45 -12.60 8.83
CA ILE A 34 -7.65 -11.16 9.04
C ILE A 34 -8.46 -10.56 7.88
N LEU A 35 -8.16 -10.95 6.65
CA LEU A 35 -8.74 -10.50 5.38
C LEU A 35 -9.53 -11.64 4.72
N SER A 36 -10.51 -12.16 5.46
CA SER A 36 -11.20 -13.42 5.14
C SER A 36 -12.00 -13.44 3.85
N ASN A 37 -12.24 -12.29 3.22
CA ASN A 37 -13.05 -12.19 2.01
C ASN A 37 -12.21 -12.02 0.74
N VAL A 38 -10.88 -12.18 0.82
CA VAL A 38 -10.00 -12.31 -0.35
C VAL A 38 -9.84 -13.80 -0.68
N PRO A 39 -10.59 -14.35 -1.65
CA PRO A 39 -10.58 -15.78 -1.93
C PRO A 39 -9.24 -16.26 -2.51
N ASP A 40 -8.45 -15.37 -3.13
CA ASP A 40 -7.11 -15.69 -3.63
C ASP A 40 -6.17 -14.47 -3.57
N PHE A 41 -5.22 -14.50 -2.64
CA PHE A 41 -4.11 -13.55 -2.54
C PHE A 41 -3.36 -13.39 -3.87
N THR A 42 -3.28 -14.45 -4.69
CA THR A 42 -2.60 -14.43 -5.99
C THR A 42 -3.34 -13.56 -7.00
N ARG A 43 -4.67 -13.65 -7.03
CA ARG A 43 -5.53 -12.78 -7.85
C ARG A 43 -5.38 -11.33 -7.41
N ASN A 44 -5.41 -11.07 -6.10
CA ASN A 44 -5.22 -9.72 -5.55
C ASN A 44 -3.85 -9.14 -5.92
N ALA A 45 -2.78 -9.91 -5.68
CA ALA A 45 -1.42 -9.53 -6.03
C ALA A 45 -1.25 -9.30 -7.53
N LYS A 46 -1.94 -10.07 -8.38
CA LYS A 46 -1.94 -9.87 -9.83
C LYS A 46 -2.62 -8.55 -10.21
N ILE A 47 -3.79 -8.26 -9.68
CA ILE A 47 -4.51 -6.99 -9.91
C ILE A 47 -3.63 -5.81 -9.47
N ILE A 48 -3.06 -5.88 -8.26
CA ILE A 48 -2.17 -4.84 -7.74
C ILE A 48 -0.93 -4.69 -8.62
N LYS A 49 -0.32 -5.79 -9.07
CA LYS A 49 0.85 -5.75 -9.94
C LYS A 49 0.52 -5.13 -11.30
N GLU A 50 -0.58 -5.54 -11.93
CA GLU A 50 -1.01 -5.01 -13.22
C GLU A 50 -1.37 -3.53 -13.13
N PHE A 51 -2.01 -3.12 -12.04
CA PHE A 51 -2.30 -1.72 -11.76
C PHE A 51 -1.02 -0.92 -11.47
N ALA A 52 -0.23 -1.32 -10.47
CA ALA A 52 0.95 -0.58 -10.03
C ALA A 52 2.01 -0.49 -11.12
N ILE A 53 2.32 -1.59 -11.83
CA ILE A 53 3.35 -1.59 -12.88
C ILE A 53 2.77 -1.08 -14.20
N GLY A 54 1.59 -1.56 -14.59
CA GLY A 54 0.99 -1.24 -15.89
C GLY A 54 0.44 0.18 -15.96
N LYS A 55 0.15 0.82 -14.82
CA LYS A 55 -0.36 2.20 -14.75
C LYS A 55 0.61 3.21 -14.14
N LEU A 56 1.83 2.81 -13.76
CA LEU A 56 2.79 3.72 -13.11
C LEU A 56 2.98 5.04 -13.88
N LYS A 57 3.13 4.97 -15.20
CA LYS A 57 3.30 6.15 -16.06
C LYS A 57 2.13 7.13 -15.95
N TYR A 58 0.90 6.63 -15.80
CA TYR A 58 -0.30 7.46 -15.65
C TYR A 58 -0.49 7.98 -14.22
N LEU A 59 0.05 7.25 -13.23
CA LEU A 59 0.00 7.64 -11.83
C LEU A 59 1.11 8.62 -11.45
N MET A 60 2.18 8.72 -12.25
CA MET A 60 3.40 9.48 -11.93
C MET A 60 3.12 10.96 -11.59
N SER A 61 2.36 11.65 -12.44
CA SER A 61 1.92 13.04 -12.21
C SER A 61 1.18 13.18 -10.88
N ARG A 62 0.19 12.30 -10.65
CA ARG A 62 -0.63 12.28 -9.44
C ARG A 62 0.21 11.97 -8.19
N LEU A 63 1.18 11.06 -8.31
CA LEU A 63 2.09 10.71 -7.23
C LEU A 63 2.91 11.92 -6.80
N GLN A 64 3.62 12.55 -7.73
CA GLN A 64 4.46 13.73 -7.44
C GLN A 64 3.64 14.85 -6.82
N LYS A 65 2.53 15.23 -7.46
CA LYS A 65 1.64 16.29 -6.96
C LYS A 65 1.14 16.02 -5.54
N ASN A 66 0.79 14.77 -5.21
CA ASN A 66 0.33 14.42 -3.88
C ASN A 66 1.47 14.34 -2.86
N ILE A 67 2.66 13.91 -3.27
CA ILE A 67 3.86 13.92 -2.43
C ILE A 67 4.25 15.35 -2.09
N ASP A 68 4.34 16.24 -3.09
CA ASP A 68 4.67 17.66 -2.88
C ASP A 68 3.67 18.32 -1.93
N LYS A 69 2.37 18.17 -2.22
CA LYS A 69 1.29 18.65 -1.35
C LYS A 69 1.41 18.11 0.08
N ALA A 70 1.79 16.84 0.24
CA ALA A 70 1.92 16.23 1.55
C ALA A 70 3.17 16.71 2.31
N ILE A 71 4.29 16.89 1.61
CA ILE A 71 5.51 17.50 2.16
C ILE A 71 5.19 18.93 2.63
N ASP A 72 4.51 19.74 1.81
CA ASP A 72 4.11 21.10 2.18
C ASP A 72 3.19 21.11 3.40
N LEU A 73 2.27 20.14 3.49
CA LEU A 73 1.31 20.05 4.60
C LEU A 73 1.98 19.67 5.93
N TYR A 74 2.91 18.71 5.92
CA TYR A 74 3.48 18.12 7.14
C TYR A 74 4.86 18.68 7.53
N ILE A 75 5.63 19.15 6.55
CA ILE A 75 6.94 19.76 6.74
C ILE A 75 6.84 21.26 6.46
N GLY A 76 6.26 21.66 5.33
CA GLY A 76 6.18 23.05 4.86
C GLY A 76 7.53 23.65 4.50
N ASP A 77 7.57 24.96 4.26
CA ASP A 77 8.81 25.66 3.88
C ASP A 77 9.86 25.59 5.00
N CYS A 78 11.10 25.26 4.64
CA CYS A 78 12.22 25.13 5.58
C CYS A 78 13.10 26.40 5.60
N ASP A 79 12.48 27.58 5.67
CA ASP A 79 13.19 28.86 5.81
C ASP A 79 14.10 28.90 7.05
N GLU A 80 13.68 28.21 8.11
CA GLU A 80 14.47 27.90 9.30
C GLU A 80 14.53 26.37 9.51
N PRO A 81 15.61 25.86 10.15
CA PRO A 81 15.71 24.43 10.46
C PRO A 81 14.53 23.92 11.30
N LYS A 82 13.83 22.90 10.78
CA LYS A 82 12.72 22.23 11.48
C LYS A 82 13.18 20.93 12.13
N ILE A 83 12.68 20.66 13.34
CA ILE A 83 12.97 19.42 14.06
C ILE A 83 11.82 18.43 13.83
N ILE A 84 12.14 17.33 13.16
CA ILE A 84 11.23 16.19 13.00
C ILE A 84 11.53 15.19 14.12
N HIS A 85 10.66 15.12 15.12
CA HIS A 85 10.86 14.25 16.29
C HIS A 85 10.62 12.77 15.98
N ASP A 86 9.68 12.46 15.09
CA ASP A 86 9.32 11.11 14.69
C ASP A 86 9.28 11.04 13.16
N ALA A 87 10.44 10.73 12.57
CA ALA A 87 10.57 10.61 11.12
C ALA A 87 9.68 9.51 10.54
N SER A 88 9.44 8.43 11.29
CA SER A 88 8.57 7.34 10.82
C SER A 88 7.13 7.80 10.72
N LYS A 89 6.63 8.52 11.73
CA LYS A 89 5.29 9.08 11.71
C LYS A 89 5.14 10.14 10.62
N THR A 90 6.08 11.08 10.48
CA THR A 90 6.02 12.11 9.43
C THR A 90 6.03 11.48 8.03
N VAL A 91 6.85 10.46 7.79
CA VAL A 91 6.83 9.71 6.53
C VAL A 91 5.49 9.00 6.33
N ALA A 92 4.92 8.38 7.37
CA ALA A 92 3.60 7.74 7.28
C ALA A 92 2.49 8.74 6.91
N ASP A 93 2.51 9.92 7.51
CA ASP A 93 1.59 11.02 7.22
C ASP A 93 1.74 11.48 5.75
N ILE A 94 2.97 11.65 5.26
CA ILE A 94 3.25 12.05 3.88
C ILE A 94 2.78 10.99 2.89
N ILE A 95 3.11 9.71 3.12
CA ILE A 95 2.86 8.59 2.20
C ILE A 95 1.38 8.17 2.18
N ALA A 96 0.63 8.41 3.25
CA ALA A 96 -0.79 8.09 3.29
C ALA A 96 -1.61 8.84 2.23
N ILE A 97 -1.26 10.09 1.94
CA ILE A 97 -1.97 10.92 0.95
C ILE A 97 -1.89 10.33 -0.47
N PRO A 98 -0.69 10.13 -1.07
CA PRO A 98 -0.58 9.56 -2.41
C PRO A 98 -1.11 8.13 -2.49
N ILE A 99 -0.94 7.29 -1.46
CA ILE A 99 -1.50 5.93 -1.44
C ILE A 99 -3.03 5.98 -1.44
N THR A 100 -3.64 6.83 -0.62
CA THR A 100 -5.10 6.97 -0.59
C THR A 100 -5.62 7.45 -1.94
N ASN A 101 -4.96 8.45 -2.55
CA ASN A 101 -5.31 8.94 -3.88
C ASN A 101 -5.25 7.83 -4.95
N ILE A 102 -4.19 7.01 -4.95
CA ILE A 102 -4.02 5.90 -5.89
C ILE A 102 -5.12 4.84 -5.73
N ILE A 103 -5.57 4.64 -4.49
CA ILE A 103 -6.50 3.57 -4.15
C ILE A 103 -7.95 3.98 -4.44
N VAL A 104 -8.40 5.12 -3.92
CA VAL A 104 -9.83 5.53 -4.04
C VAL A 104 -10.10 6.54 -5.16
N GLY A 105 -9.04 7.08 -5.78
CA GLY A 105 -9.15 8.07 -6.85
C GLY A 105 -9.11 9.52 -6.36
N GLU A 106 -9.12 10.46 -7.31
CA GLU A 106 -9.01 11.89 -7.04
C GLU A 106 -10.27 12.52 -6.42
N GLU A 107 -11.41 11.85 -6.54
CA GLU A 107 -12.70 12.41 -6.14
C GLU A 107 -12.83 12.60 -4.62
N ASP A 108 -12.22 11.72 -3.80
CA ASP A 108 -12.55 11.68 -2.38
C ASP A 108 -11.48 11.09 -1.43
N TYR A 109 -10.20 11.39 -1.68
CA TYR A 109 -9.06 10.76 -0.97
C TYR A 109 -8.55 11.50 0.28
N MET A 110 -9.01 12.73 0.55
CA MET A 110 -8.49 13.58 1.64
C MET A 110 -9.32 13.52 2.94
N HIS A 111 -10.21 12.53 3.09
CA HIS A 111 -10.95 12.36 4.35
C HIS A 111 -10.02 11.94 5.48
N GLU A 112 -10.06 12.69 6.58
CA GLU A 112 -9.18 12.47 7.72
C GLU A 112 -9.29 11.05 8.30
N ASP A 113 -10.52 10.52 8.41
CA ASP A 113 -10.75 9.17 8.94
C ASP A 113 -10.24 8.07 8.00
N LEU A 114 -10.28 8.29 6.69
CA LEU A 114 -9.72 7.37 5.69
C LEU A 114 -8.20 7.39 5.71
N LEU A 115 -7.58 8.58 5.74
CA LEU A 115 -6.13 8.73 5.87
C LEU A 115 -5.63 8.10 7.18
N GLU A 116 -6.31 8.35 8.30
CA GLU A 116 -5.98 7.75 9.58
C GLU A 116 -6.16 6.23 9.57
N THR A 117 -7.17 5.72 8.85
CA THR A 117 -7.36 4.28 8.63
C THR A 117 -6.17 3.69 7.87
N PHE A 118 -5.73 4.31 6.78
CA PHE A 118 -4.63 3.80 5.96
C PHE A 118 -3.27 3.87 6.67
N LYS A 119 -3.04 4.90 7.49
CA LYS A 119 -1.85 4.97 8.35
C LYS A 119 -1.79 3.85 9.39
N ASN A 120 -2.94 3.49 9.94
CA ASN A 120 -2.97 2.62 11.12
C ASN A 120 -3.22 1.15 10.81
N ILE A 121 -3.78 0.78 9.66
CA ILE A 121 -4.14 -0.61 9.35
C ILE A 121 -2.97 -1.57 9.53
N THR A 122 -1.78 -1.21 9.02
CA THR A 122 -0.56 -2.00 9.17
C THR A 122 -0.18 -2.19 10.63
N SER A 123 -0.23 -1.12 11.42
CA SER A 123 0.10 -1.20 12.85
C SER A 123 -0.93 -2.06 13.62
N SER A 124 -2.21 -1.99 13.27
CA SER A 124 -3.28 -2.78 13.88
C SER A 124 -3.09 -4.26 13.60
N VAL A 125 -2.75 -4.62 12.36
CA VAL A 125 -2.43 -6.00 11.96
C VAL A 125 -1.19 -6.49 12.69
N ILE A 126 -0.07 -5.76 12.63
CA ILE A 126 1.19 -6.17 13.28
C ILE A 126 0.99 -6.37 14.79
N LYS A 127 0.31 -5.44 15.48
CA LYS A 127 0.05 -5.55 16.93
C LYS A 127 -0.76 -6.79 17.29
N ALA A 128 -1.71 -7.20 16.45
CA ALA A 128 -2.47 -8.42 16.66
C ALA A 128 -1.64 -9.69 16.43
N LEU A 129 -0.55 -9.58 15.66
CA LEU A 129 0.37 -10.66 15.31
C LEU A 129 1.61 -10.73 16.21
N VAL A 130 1.77 -9.81 17.17
CA VAL A 130 2.87 -9.87 18.16
C VAL A 130 2.61 -11.04 19.10
N VAL A 131 3.14 -12.20 18.72
CA VAL A 131 3.19 -13.39 19.55
C VAL A 131 4.51 -13.39 20.32
N PRO A 132 4.53 -13.70 21.63
CA PRO A 132 5.77 -13.94 22.36
C PRO A 132 6.67 -14.92 21.59
N PRO A 133 7.93 -14.56 21.25
CA PRO A 133 8.81 -15.38 20.40
C PRO A 133 8.97 -16.82 20.88
N ILE A 134 8.82 -17.05 22.19
CA ILE A 134 8.88 -18.37 22.81
C ILE A 134 7.81 -19.34 22.29
N LEU A 135 6.60 -18.86 21.95
CA LEU A 135 5.52 -19.72 21.45
C LEU A 135 5.82 -20.23 20.03
N SER A 136 6.41 -19.37 19.19
CA SER A 136 6.87 -19.73 17.85
C SER A 136 8.05 -20.71 17.88
N PHE A 137 8.93 -20.58 18.88
CA PHE A 137 10.05 -21.50 19.09
C PHE A 137 9.59 -22.88 19.58
N ILE A 138 8.57 -22.94 20.45
CA ILE A 138 8.06 -24.22 20.98
C ILE A 138 7.38 -25.03 19.86
N HIS A 139 6.42 -24.44 19.13
CA HIS A 139 5.75 -25.13 18.03
C HIS A 139 4.91 -24.18 17.15
N PRO A 140 4.99 -24.25 15.80
CA PRO A 140 4.19 -23.40 14.89
C PRO A 140 2.67 -23.48 15.11
N TRP A 141 2.15 -24.65 15.50
CA TRP A 141 0.72 -24.81 15.84
C TRP A 141 0.29 -23.92 17.03
N LEU A 142 1.13 -23.75 18.06
CA LEU A 142 0.81 -22.92 19.23
C LEU A 142 0.74 -21.44 18.83
N HIS A 143 1.70 -20.99 18.01
CA HIS A 143 1.67 -19.66 17.41
C HIS A 143 0.37 -19.43 16.63
N LYS A 144 0.00 -20.38 15.76
CA LYS A 144 -1.25 -20.31 14.99
C LYS A 144 -2.49 -20.24 15.89
N GLN A 145 -2.58 -21.05 16.94
CA GLN A 145 -3.73 -20.98 17.86
C GLN A 145 -3.80 -19.62 18.58
N PHE A 146 -2.66 -19.07 19.03
CA PHE A 146 -2.64 -17.78 19.71
C PHE A 146 -3.15 -16.65 18.82
N VAL A 147 -2.72 -16.61 17.56
CA VAL A 147 -3.19 -15.60 16.58
C VAL A 147 -4.66 -15.81 16.22
N THR A 148 -5.08 -17.05 15.98
CA THR A 148 -6.42 -17.34 15.43
C THR A 148 -7.54 -17.34 16.47
N ILE A 149 -7.26 -17.63 17.75
CA ILE A 149 -8.28 -17.67 18.81
C ILE A 149 -9.02 -16.32 18.93
N PRO A 150 -8.35 -15.16 19.09
CA PRO A 150 -9.03 -13.86 19.13
C PRO A 150 -9.90 -13.60 17.89
N LEU A 151 -9.38 -13.94 16.70
CA LEU A 151 -10.10 -13.76 15.43
C LEU A 151 -11.39 -14.58 15.40
N ARG A 152 -11.38 -15.83 15.90
CA ARG A 152 -12.58 -16.69 16.00
C ARG A 152 -13.64 -16.15 16.95
N PHE A 153 -13.24 -15.37 17.96
CA PHE A 153 -14.16 -14.68 18.87
C PHE A 153 -14.61 -13.31 18.34
N GLY A 154 -14.34 -13.00 17.07
CA GLY A 154 -14.74 -11.76 16.42
C GLY A 154 -13.83 -10.57 16.71
N TRP A 155 -12.69 -10.78 17.38
CA TRP A 155 -11.70 -9.71 17.62
C TRP A 155 -10.77 -9.58 16.42
N ASN A 156 -11.32 -9.11 15.30
CA ASN A 156 -10.52 -8.81 14.12
C ASN A 156 -9.93 -7.38 14.22
N PRO A 157 -8.60 -7.21 14.14
CA PRO A 157 -7.94 -5.90 14.32
C PRO A 157 -8.33 -4.86 13.26
N ILE A 158 -8.88 -5.28 12.12
CA ILE A 158 -9.24 -4.38 11.03
C ILE A 158 -10.73 -4.08 10.96
N THR A 159 -11.59 -4.64 11.82
CA THR A 159 -13.05 -4.43 11.73
C THR A 159 -13.45 -2.95 11.69
N LYS A 160 -12.81 -2.11 12.52
CA LYS A 160 -13.05 -0.66 12.53
C LYS A 160 -12.61 -0.01 11.22
N HIS A 161 -11.43 -0.37 10.73
CA HIS A 161 -10.86 0.11 9.47
C HIS A 161 -11.76 -0.24 8.29
N ARG A 162 -12.23 -1.50 8.19
CA ARG A 162 -13.16 -1.95 7.15
C ARG A 162 -14.42 -1.09 7.10
N LYS A 163 -15.01 -0.81 8.26
CA LYS A 163 -16.25 -0.02 8.34
C LYS A 163 -16.05 1.41 7.82
N ILE A 164 -14.91 2.04 8.15
CA ILE A 164 -14.57 3.37 7.64
C ILE A 164 -14.38 3.33 6.12
N ILE A 165 -13.60 2.36 5.62
CA ILE A 165 -13.34 2.23 4.18
C ILE A 165 -14.66 2.01 3.42
N ILE A 166 -15.51 1.07 3.84
CA ILE A 166 -16.82 0.80 3.22
C ILE A 166 -17.65 2.09 3.16
N ASN A 167 -17.76 2.82 4.28
CA ASN A 167 -18.55 4.05 4.35
C ASN A 167 -18.05 5.11 3.35
N ARG A 168 -16.75 5.16 3.07
CA ARG A 168 -16.14 6.12 2.14
C ARG A 168 -16.25 5.67 0.68
N ILE A 169 -15.98 4.40 0.39
CA ILE A 169 -15.99 3.91 -1.00
C ILE A 169 -17.40 3.68 -1.52
N LYS A 170 -18.38 3.39 -0.66
CA LYS A 170 -19.75 3.09 -1.08
C LYS A 170 -20.37 4.18 -1.97
N PRO A 171 -20.43 5.46 -1.57
CA PRO A 171 -20.99 6.51 -2.43
C PRO A 171 -20.20 6.69 -3.74
N ILE A 172 -18.87 6.49 -3.70
CA ILE A 172 -18.01 6.56 -4.90
C ILE A 172 -18.38 5.45 -5.88
N ILE A 173 -18.52 4.21 -5.39
CA ILE A 173 -18.91 3.05 -6.19
C ILE A 173 -20.30 3.26 -6.79
N GLU A 174 -21.28 3.64 -5.97
CA GLU A 174 -22.66 3.86 -6.42
C GLU A 174 -22.72 4.89 -7.57
N LYS A 175 -22.00 6.01 -7.42
CA LYS A 175 -21.89 7.02 -8.46
C LYS A 175 -21.24 6.47 -9.74
N ARG A 176 -20.09 5.79 -9.62
CA ARG A 176 -19.37 5.22 -10.77
C ARG A 176 -20.22 4.23 -11.55
N LEU A 177 -20.95 3.35 -10.86
CA LEU A 177 -21.83 2.38 -11.51
C LEU A 177 -23.01 3.04 -12.19
N TYR A 178 -23.62 4.04 -11.55
CA TYR A 178 -24.68 4.84 -12.16
C TYR A 178 -24.20 5.56 -13.42
N ASP A 179 -23.05 6.23 -13.35
CA ASP A 179 -22.46 6.96 -14.47
C ASP A 179 -22.10 6.02 -15.62
N LYS A 180 -21.46 4.87 -15.33
CA LYS A 180 -21.12 3.84 -16.32
C LYS A 180 -22.36 3.30 -17.02
N LYS A 181 -23.45 3.06 -16.27
CA LYS A 181 -24.72 2.58 -16.83
C LYS A 181 -25.43 3.63 -17.68
N THR A 182 -25.34 4.91 -17.29
CA THR A 182 -26.05 6.01 -17.97
C THR A 182 -25.30 6.48 -19.22
N LEU A 183 -23.98 6.59 -19.15
CA LEU A 183 -23.13 7.15 -20.20
C LEU A 183 -22.60 6.07 -21.16
N GLY A 184 -22.60 4.80 -20.76
CA GLY A 184 -22.12 3.69 -21.59
C GLY A 184 -20.69 3.95 -22.08
N ASP A 185 -20.49 3.88 -23.40
CA ASP A 185 -19.18 4.08 -24.04
C ASP A 185 -18.59 5.49 -23.86
N ALA A 186 -19.41 6.48 -23.50
CA ALA A 186 -18.93 7.84 -23.22
C ALA A 186 -18.37 7.98 -21.80
N TRP A 187 -18.56 6.99 -20.93
CA TRP A 187 -18.01 7.02 -19.58
C TRP A 187 -16.50 6.75 -19.59
N ILE A 188 -15.75 7.59 -18.89
CA ILE A 188 -14.30 7.43 -18.76
C ILE A 188 -14.01 6.84 -17.38
N ALA A 189 -13.46 5.63 -17.37
CA ALA A 189 -13.09 4.92 -16.15
C ALA A 189 -11.95 5.66 -15.41
N PRO A 190 -12.08 5.88 -14.09
CA PRO A 190 -10.98 6.38 -13.27
C PRO A 190 -9.77 5.44 -13.28
N VAL A 191 -8.57 6.00 -13.23
CA VAL A 191 -7.32 5.22 -13.12
C VAL A 191 -6.93 5.08 -11.65
N ASP A 192 -7.57 4.16 -10.94
CA ASP A 192 -7.28 3.87 -9.52
C ASP A 192 -7.51 2.39 -9.19
N ALA A 193 -6.99 1.94 -8.04
CA ALA A 193 -7.07 0.55 -7.64
C ALA A 193 -8.51 0.10 -7.39
N LEU A 194 -9.37 0.97 -6.86
CA LEU A 194 -10.79 0.71 -6.67
C LEU A 194 -11.47 0.33 -7.99
N GLN A 195 -11.17 1.06 -9.08
CA GLN A 195 -11.74 0.76 -10.38
C GLN A 195 -11.35 -0.62 -10.91
N CYS A 196 -10.12 -1.09 -10.63
CA CYS A 196 -9.68 -2.42 -11.03
C CYS A 196 -10.55 -3.54 -10.44
N TYR A 197 -11.06 -3.38 -9.22
CA TYR A 197 -12.01 -4.34 -8.63
C TYR A 197 -13.42 -4.18 -9.18
N LEU A 198 -13.85 -2.95 -9.52
CA LEU A 198 -15.17 -2.71 -10.08
C LEU A 198 -15.33 -3.19 -11.52
N ASP A 199 -14.23 -3.34 -12.26
CA ASP A 199 -14.23 -3.91 -13.61
C ASP A 199 -14.37 -5.44 -13.61
N ASP A 200 -14.29 -6.08 -12.44
CA ASP A 200 -14.49 -7.51 -12.28
C ASP A 200 -15.99 -7.85 -12.14
N PRO A 201 -16.58 -8.60 -13.09
CA PRO A 201 -18.00 -8.92 -13.06
C PRO A 201 -18.38 -9.87 -11.90
N GLU A 202 -17.44 -10.59 -11.29
CA GLU A 202 -17.71 -11.38 -10.08
C GLU A 202 -17.86 -10.50 -8.84
N ILE A 203 -17.23 -9.32 -8.84
CA ILE A 203 -17.29 -8.34 -7.74
C ILE A 203 -18.47 -7.39 -7.94
N THR A 204 -18.72 -6.99 -9.19
CA THR A 204 -19.75 -6.00 -9.55
C THR A 204 -20.65 -6.53 -10.69
N PRO A 205 -21.50 -7.53 -10.41
CA PRO A 205 -22.36 -8.12 -11.41
C PRO A 205 -23.39 -7.11 -11.93
N ASP A 206 -23.59 -7.10 -13.25
CA ASP A 206 -24.57 -6.28 -13.97
C ASP A 206 -24.51 -4.76 -13.70
N LEU A 207 -23.37 -4.28 -13.16
CA LEU A 207 -23.21 -2.91 -12.68
C LEU A 207 -24.30 -2.48 -11.67
N ASP A 208 -24.85 -3.44 -10.90
CA ASP A 208 -25.86 -3.17 -9.89
C ASP A 208 -25.20 -2.84 -8.54
N PRO A 209 -25.34 -1.60 -8.01
CA PRO A 209 -24.78 -1.23 -6.72
C PRO A 209 -25.30 -2.09 -5.56
N ASN A 210 -26.46 -2.73 -5.68
CA ASN A 210 -27.01 -3.59 -4.63
C ASN A 210 -26.33 -4.96 -4.55
N ASN A 211 -25.63 -5.37 -5.61
CA ASN A 211 -24.99 -6.68 -5.70
C ASN A 211 -23.45 -6.61 -5.63
N VAL A 212 -22.90 -5.43 -5.31
CA VAL A 212 -21.46 -5.24 -5.15
C VAL A 212 -20.95 -6.00 -3.94
N ASN A 213 -19.89 -6.78 -4.12
CA ASN A 213 -19.19 -7.45 -3.02
C ASN A 213 -18.24 -6.49 -2.28
N TYR A 214 -18.81 -5.63 -1.44
CA TYR A 214 -18.05 -4.65 -0.65
C TYR A 214 -17.03 -5.30 0.30
N ASP A 215 -17.35 -6.48 0.84
CA ASP A 215 -16.45 -7.19 1.75
C ASP A 215 -15.18 -7.67 1.05
N HIS A 216 -15.29 -8.15 -0.18
CA HIS A 216 -14.14 -8.48 -1.00
C HIS A 216 -13.31 -7.23 -1.30
N ILE A 217 -13.95 -6.16 -1.78
CA ILE A 217 -13.25 -4.91 -2.13
C ILE A 217 -12.47 -4.38 -0.92
N VAL A 218 -13.11 -4.27 0.24
CA VAL A 218 -12.45 -3.68 1.41
C VAL A 218 -11.28 -4.52 1.92
N ASP A 219 -11.37 -5.86 1.88
CA ASP A 219 -10.25 -6.71 2.28
C ASP A 219 -9.11 -6.65 1.26
N ALA A 220 -9.43 -6.61 -0.04
CA ALA A 220 -8.46 -6.49 -1.12
C ALA A 220 -7.69 -5.14 -1.06
N LEU A 221 -8.41 -4.04 -0.83
CA LEU A 221 -7.79 -2.73 -0.59
C LEU A 221 -7.00 -2.72 0.72
N GLY A 222 -7.52 -3.36 1.77
CA GLY A 222 -6.84 -3.49 3.06
C GLY A 222 -5.50 -4.22 2.95
N ASP A 223 -5.44 -5.30 2.16
CA ASP A 223 -4.20 -6.02 1.82
C ASP A 223 -3.21 -5.11 1.09
N PHE A 224 -3.69 -4.38 0.09
CA PHE A 224 -2.85 -3.48 -0.68
C PHE A 224 -2.25 -2.38 0.21
N VAL A 225 -3.06 -1.74 1.05
CA VAL A 225 -2.59 -0.72 2.00
C VAL A 225 -1.61 -1.33 3.00
N PHE A 226 -1.92 -2.51 3.56
CA PHE A 226 -1.05 -3.21 4.50
C PHE A 226 0.36 -3.39 3.93
N ALA A 227 0.45 -3.94 2.72
CA ALA A 227 1.70 -4.17 2.02
C ALA A 227 2.40 -2.85 1.66
N ALA A 228 1.71 -1.95 0.96
CA ALA A 228 2.29 -0.74 0.41
C ALA A 228 2.75 0.26 1.49
N MET A 229 1.92 0.51 2.52
CA MET A 229 2.30 1.40 3.63
C MET A 229 3.47 0.80 4.41
N GLY A 230 3.39 -0.49 4.74
CA GLY A 230 4.39 -1.17 5.56
C GLY A 230 5.78 -1.15 4.94
N THR A 231 5.91 -1.45 3.64
CA THR A 231 7.21 -1.45 2.97
C THR A 231 7.72 -0.04 2.67
N THR A 232 6.83 0.87 2.24
CA THR A 232 7.23 2.21 1.80
C THR A 232 7.67 3.08 2.99
N ILE A 233 6.93 3.06 4.10
CA ILE A 233 7.31 3.80 5.31
C ILE A 233 8.65 3.30 5.84
N ASN A 234 8.80 1.97 5.99
CA ASN A 234 10.04 1.39 6.49
C ASN A 234 11.23 1.69 5.56
N GLY A 235 11.04 1.61 4.25
CA GLY A 235 12.07 1.95 3.26
C GLY A 235 12.48 3.41 3.35
N ALA A 236 11.52 4.32 3.20
CA ALA A 236 11.77 5.77 3.21
C ALA A 236 12.36 6.24 4.54
N THR A 237 11.84 5.78 5.68
CA THR A 237 12.40 6.14 6.99
C THR A 237 13.83 5.64 7.16
N ARG A 238 14.16 4.42 6.72
CA ARG A 238 15.53 3.91 6.76
C ARG A 238 16.46 4.71 5.86
N SER A 239 16.03 5.01 4.63
CA SER A 239 16.79 5.84 3.70
C SER A 239 17.06 7.23 4.28
N LEU A 240 16.09 7.83 4.99
CA LEU A 240 16.30 9.11 5.68
C LEU A 240 17.35 9.00 6.80
N TYR A 241 17.29 7.95 7.63
CA TYR A 241 18.30 7.75 8.67
C TYR A 241 19.70 7.51 8.09
N GLU A 242 19.81 6.69 7.05
CA GLU A 242 21.09 6.47 6.35
C GLU A 242 21.63 7.75 5.73
N LEU A 243 20.75 8.56 5.13
CA LEU A 243 21.12 9.86 4.61
C LEU A 243 21.67 10.74 5.74
N VAL A 244 20.99 10.84 6.89
CA VAL A 244 21.45 11.62 8.05
C VAL A 244 22.84 11.18 8.54
N GLU A 245 23.11 9.88 8.55
CA GLU A 245 24.38 9.32 8.98
C GLU A 245 25.51 9.51 7.96
N ARG A 246 25.19 9.49 6.66
CA ARG A 246 26.18 9.45 5.56
C ARG A 246 26.28 10.76 4.81
N LYS A 247 26.66 11.82 5.53
CA LYS A 247 26.78 13.19 5.00
C LYS A 247 27.68 13.34 3.77
N GLN A 248 28.62 12.42 3.56
CA GLN A 248 29.51 12.43 2.40
C GLN A 248 28.76 12.30 1.05
N TYR A 249 27.55 11.73 1.03
CA TYR A 249 26.76 11.58 -0.19
C TYR A 249 25.81 12.75 -0.45
N TRP A 250 25.65 13.68 0.49
CA TRP A 250 24.64 14.75 0.37
C TRP A 250 24.86 15.64 -0.84
N GLN A 251 26.11 16.04 -1.07
CA GLN A 251 26.44 16.94 -2.17
C GLN A 251 26.18 16.27 -3.52
N GLU A 252 26.61 15.02 -3.68
CA GLU A 252 26.44 14.24 -4.91
C GLU A 252 24.95 14.01 -5.21
N LEU A 253 24.17 13.54 -4.23
CA LEU A 253 22.73 13.34 -4.36
C LEU A 253 21.98 14.64 -4.68
N TYR A 254 22.39 15.74 -4.07
CA TYR A 254 21.80 17.05 -4.32
C TYR A 254 22.12 17.57 -5.72
N GLU A 255 23.36 17.44 -6.18
CA GLU A 255 23.78 17.80 -7.53
C GLU A 255 23.07 16.96 -8.60
N GLU A 256 22.93 15.65 -8.38
CA GLU A 256 22.18 14.76 -9.26
C GLU A 256 20.71 15.19 -9.35
N ALA A 257 20.04 15.40 -8.21
CA ALA A 257 18.65 15.85 -8.18
C ALA A 257 18.46 17.22 -8.87
N GLN A 258 19.40 18.16 -8.70
CA GLN A 258 19.37 19.45 -9.38
C GLN A 258 19.55 19.33 -10.89
N GLU A 259 20.46 18.47 -11.35
CA GLU A 259 20.72 18.26 -12.77
C GLU A 259 19.50 17.64 -13.46
N ILE A 260 18.90 16.62 -12.86
CA ILE A 260 17.66 16.02 -13.37
C ILE A 260 16.54 17.07 -13.42
N ASN A 261 16.35 17.84 -12.34
CA ASN A 261 15.32 18.88 -12.32
C ASN A 261 15.53 19.95 -13.41
N LYS A 262 16.77 20.35 -13.69
CA LYS A 262 17.10 21.25 -14.81
C LYS A 262 16.75 20.64 -16.16
N GLN A 263 17.06 19.35 -16.36
CA GLN A 263 16.70 18.63 -17.59
C GLN A 263 15.19 18.54 -17.79
N CYS A 264 14.43 18.38 -16.70
CA CYS A 264 12.97 18.39 -16.73
C CYS A 264 12.39 19.80 -17.00
N ASN A 265 13.17 20.87 -16.82
CA ASN A 265 12.77 22.26 -17.08
C ASN A 265 11.45 22.66 -16.38
N GLY A 266 11.27 22.22 -15.14
CA GLY A 266 10.06 22.45 -14.34
C GLY A 266 8.85 21.60 -14.75
N ASN A 267 9.02 20.63 -15.66
CA ASN A 267 8.01 19.59 -15.90
C ASN A 267 8.10 18.49 -14.84
N GLU A 268 7.02 17.71 -14.71
CA GLU A 268 6.97 16.54 -13.83
C GLU A 268 8.02 15.49 -14.23
N LEU A 269 8.60 14.83 -13.23
CA LEU A 269 9.55 13.74 -13.45
C LEU A 269 8.86 12.58 -14.16
N THR A 270 9.53 11.98 -15.13
CA THR A 270 9.05 10.75 -15.77
C THR A 270 9.72 9.53 -15.17
N THR A 271 9.20 8.33 -15.50
CA THR A 271 9.88 7.07 -15.17
C THR A 271 11.29 7.00 -15.73
N ASP A 272 11.52 7.64 -16.88
CA ASP A 272 12.82 7.65 -17.56
C ASP A 272 13.80 8.58 -16.84
N ASP A 273 13.31 9.64 -16.20
CA ASP A 273 14.14 10.53 -15.39
C ASP A 273 14.55 9.87 -14.08
N ILE A 274 13.63 9.16 -13.42
CA ILE A 274 13.95 8.34 -12.24
C ILE A 274 14.98 7.26 -12.59
N ALA A 275 14.86 6.63 -13.76
CA ALA A 275 15.79 5.59 -14.21
C ALA A 275 17.22 6.11 -14.48
N LYS A 276 17.40 7.44 -14.61
CA LYS A 276 18.73 8.07 -14.74
C LYS A 276 19.38 8.36 -13.39
N MET A 277 18.67 8.23 -12.26
CA MET A 277 19.25 8.36 -10.93
C MET A 277 20.12 7.12 -10.66
N VAL A 278 21.42 7.32 -10.43
CA VAL A 278 22.43 6.24 -10.38
C VAL A 278 22.94 5.98 -8.96
N ALA A 279 22.61 6.84 -8.00
CA ALA A 279 23.09 6.77 -6.63
C ALA A 279 22.49 5.61 -5.79
#